data_AF-A0A7C9DX36-F1
#
_entry.id   AF-A0A7C9DX36-F1
#
_cell.length_a   1.000
_cell.length_b   1.000
_cell.length_c   1.000
_cell.angle_alpha   90.00
_cell.angle_beta   90.00
_cell.angle_gamma   90.00
#
_symmetry.space_group_name_H-M   'P 1'
#
loop_
_entity.id
_entity.type
_entity.pdbx_description
1 polymer ?
#
loop_
_entity_poly.entity_id
_entity_poly.type
_entity_poly.pdbx_seq_one_letter_code
_entity_poly.pdbx_strand_id
1 'polypeptide(L)'
;MRGTSSSRSNEVNEGDGVCPRCHTQGARKVSNSSQNSGREYIKCLRCDKFLKWVNHENDMDSRIIMMLTEIKNELAELRMMVKLIEKGQSTMYMLLVGVIVVLGIVVIV
;
A
#
# COMPACT_ATOMS: atom_id res chain seq x y z
N MET A 1 -26.71 -13.08 26.50
CA MET A 1 -25.65 -13.97 25.95
C MET A 1 -26.10 -14.49 24.59
N ARG A 2 -25.15 -14.62 23.66
CA ARG A 2 -25.24 -15.08 22.25
C ARG A 2 -25.76 -14.08 21.22
N GLY A 3 -24.88 -13.15 20.84
CA GLY A 3 -24.81 -12.67 19.47
C GLY A 3 -24.00 -13.66 18.65
N THR A 4 -24.61 -14.25 17.62
CA THR A 4 -23.92 -15.09 16.65
C THR A 4 -23.27 -14.20 15.60
N SER A 5 -21.95 -14.02 15.73
CA SER A 5 -21.08 -13.41 14.74
C SER A 5 -21.04 -14.30 13.49
N SER A 6 -21.82 -13.95 12.47
CA SER A 6 -21.71 -14.59 11.15
C SER A 6 -20.55 -13.92 10.40
N SER A 7 -19.36 -14.50 10.54
CA SER A 7 -18.19 -14.20 9.74
C SER A 7 -18.48 -14.63 8.30
N ARG A 8 -18.86 -13.68 7.45
CA ARG A 8 -19.07 -13.91 6.02
C ARG A 8 -17.73 -13.68 5.30
N SER A 9 -16.97 -14.77 5.18
CA SER A 9 -15.85 -14.88 4.24
C SER A 9 -16.43 -14.73 2.83
N ASN A 10 -16.23 -13.58 2.19
CA ASN A 10 -16.54 -13.44 0.77
C ASN A 10 -15.24 -13.71 -0.01
N GLU A 11 -15.13 -14.95 -0.47
CA GLU A 11 -14.24 -15.35 -1.55
C GLU A 11 -14.40 -14.38 -2.72
N VAL A 12 -13.28 -13.77 -3.11
CA VAL A 12 -13.18 -12.96 -4.33
C VAL A 12 -13.31 -13.94 -5.50
N ASN A 13 -14.54 -14.16 -5.96
CA ASN A 13 -14.80 -15.01 -7.11
C ASN A 13 -14.37 -14.27 -8.39
N GLU A 14 -13.37 -14.80 -9.09
CA GLU A 14 -12.89 -14.37 -10.43
C GLU A 14 -13.98 -14.39 -11.52
N GLY A 15 -15.21 -14.84 -11.24
CA GLY A 15 -16.37 -14.85 -12.15
C GLY A 15 -17.27 -13.60 -12.09
N ASP A 16 -16.93 -12.62 -11.25
CA ASP A 16 -17.83 -11.54 -10.83
C ASP A 16 -18.27 -10.54 -11.90
N GLY A 17 -17.70 -10.64 -13.11
CA GLY A 17 -18.05 -9.83 -14.27
C GLY A 17 -18.89 -10.56 -15.32
N VAL A 18 -19.20 -11.86 -15.16
CA VAL A 18 -19.83 -12.66 -16.22
C VAL A 18 -21.34 -12.77 -15.99
N CYS A 19 -22.13 -12.52 -17.03
CA CYS A 19 -23.57 -12.65 -16.95
C CYS A 19 -23.98 -14.13 -16.85
N PRO A 20 -24.75 -14.55 -15.82
CA PRO A 20 -25.15 -15.95 -15.65
C PRO A 20 -26.11 -16.46 -16.73
N ARG A 21 -26.74 -15.56 -17.48
CA ARG A 21 -27.71 -15.92 -18.54
C ARG A 21 -27.05 -16.04 -19.91
N CYS A 22 -26.04 -15.20 -20.18
CA CYS A 22 -25.43 -15.07 -21.49
C CYS A 22 -23.99 -15.61 -21.54
N HIS A 23 -23.42 -15.95 -20.38
CA HIS A 23 -22.01 -16.29 -20.20
C HIS A 23 -21.06 -15.29 -20.89
N THR A 24 -21.49 -14.03 -20.99
CA THR A 24 -20.75 -12.94 -21.64
C THR A 24 -20.23 -12.00 -20.57
N GLN A 25 -19.05 -11.44 -20.81
CA GLN A 25 -18.45 -10.45 -19.93
C GLN A 25 -19.33 -9.19 -19.83
N GLY A 26 -19.36 -8.59 -18.64
CA GLY A 26 -20.04 -7.36 -18.34
C GLY A 26 -19.14 -6.15 -18.57
N ALA A 27 -19.76 -5.02 -18.89
CA ALA A 27 -19.09 -3.74 -19.04
C ALA A 27 -19.45 -2.82 -17.88
N ARG A 28 -18.45 -2.04 -17.44
CA ARG A 28 -18.61 -1.01 -16.42
C ARG A 28 -19.33 0.21 -17.02
N LYS A 29 -20.32 0.74 -16.29
CA LYS A 29 -21.05 1.96 -16.64
C LYS A 29 -21.27 2.82 -15.40
N VAL A 30 -21.42 4.12 -15.63
CA VAL A 30 -21.82 5.10 -14.62
C VAL A 30 -23.34 5.26 -14.66
N SER A 31 -23.98 5.27 -13.50
CA SER A 31 -25.41 5.50 -13.36
C SER A 31 -25.71 6.99 -13.48
N ASN A 32 -26.68 7.32 -14.35
CA ASN A 32 -27.23 8.67 -14.51
C ASN A 32 -28.62 8.80 -13.83
N SER A 33 -28.99 7.86 -12.96
CA SER A 33 -30.25 7.93 -12.22
C SER A 33 -30.20 9.01 -11.15
N SER A 34 -31.34 9.64 -10.86
CA SER A 34 -31.43 10.66 -9.80
C SER A 34 -31.08 10.12 -8.41
N GLN A 35 -31.35 8.83 -8.16
CA GLN A 35 -31.08 8.18 -6.87
C GLN A 35 -29.63 7.69 -6.70
N ASN A 36 -28.93 7.35 -7.80
CA ASN A 36 -27.58 6.78 -7.75
C ASN A 36 -26.67 7.45 -8.78
N SER A 37 -26.74 8.78 -8.90
CA SER A 37 -25.95 9.53 -9.88
C SER A 37 -24.45 9.36 -9.60
N GLY A 38 -23.67 9.08 -10.63
CA GLY A 38 -22.21 8.91 -10.53
C GLY A 38 -21.75 7.55 -9.99
N ARG A 39 -22.65 6.68 -9.51
CA ARG A 39 -22.26 5.33 -9.06
C ARG A 39 -21.94 4.41 -10.23
N GLU A 40 -20.84 3.68 -10.11
CA GLU A 40 -20.43 2.69 -11.11
C GLU A 40 -21.09 1.32 -10.88
N TYR A 41 -21.55 0.69 -11.95
CA TYR A 41 -22.10 -0.65 -11.95
C TYR A 41 -21.63 -1.45 -13.16
N ILE A 42 -21.79 -2.76 -13.08
CA ILE A 42 -21.50 -3.68 -14.17
C ILE A 42 -22.82 -4.18 -14.74
N LYS A 43 -22.95 -4.16 -16.08
CA LYS A 43 -24.07 -4.79 -16.79
C LYS A 43 -23.59 -5.71 -17.89
N CYS A 44 -24.41 -6.69 -18.25
CA CYS A 44 -24.10 -7.60 -19.36
C CYS A 44 -24.08 -6.86 -20.70
N LEU A 45 -23.07 -7.13 -21.54
CA LEU A 45 -22.99 -6.57 -22.91
C LEU A 45 -24.07 -7.11 -23.86
N ARG A 46 -24.57 -8.33 -23.63
CA ARG A 46 -25.48 -9.02 -24.55
C ARG A 46 -26.96 -8.81 -24.23
N CYS A 47 -27.33 -8.80 -22.96
CA CYS A 47 -28.73 -8.67 -22.52
C CYS A 47 -29.00 -7.40 -21.71
N ASP A 48 -28.02 -6.52 -21.58
CA ASP A 48 -28.11 -5.25 -20.84
C ASP A 48 -28.53 -5.34 -19.38
N LYS A 49 -28.62 -6.56 -18.82
CA LYS A 49 -29.03 -6.79 -17.44
C LYS A 49 -27.98 -6.29 -16.46
N PHE A 50 -28.42 -5.56 -15.45
CA PHE A 50 -27.61 -5.21 -14.28
C PHE A 50 -27.06 -6.46 -13.61
N LEU A 51 -25.77 -6.48 -13.31
CA LEU A 51 -25.10 -7.58 -12.62
C LEU A 51 -24.83 -7.19 -11.16
N LYS A 52 -24.04 -6.13 -10.93
CA LYS A 52 -23.69 -5.66 -9.58
C LYS A 52 -23.19 -4.23 -9.58
N TRP A 53 -23.18 -3.61 -8.40
CA TRP A 53 -22.49 -2.34 -8.17
C TRP A 53 -20.97 -2.57 -8.06
N VAL A 54 -20.19 -1.56 -8.47
CA VAL A 54 -18.73 -1.53 -8.24
C VAL A 54 -18.50 -0.93 -6.86
N ASN A 55 -17.97 -1.72 -5.93
CA ASN A 55 -17.56 -1.23 -4.63
C ASN A 55 -16.11 -0.74 -4.70
N HIS A 56 -15.91 0.56 -4.53
CA HIS A 56 -14.59 1.21 -4.56
C HIS A 56 -13.84 1.14 -3.22
N GLU A 57 -14.54 0.80 -2.13
CA GLU A 57 -13.98 0.78 -0.77
C GLU A 57 -12.75 -0.15 -0.67
N ASN A 58 -12.82 -1.32 -1.31
CA ASN A 58 -11.72 -2.29 -1.27
C ASN A 58 -10.52 -1.93 -2.18
N ASP A 59 -10.72 -1.12 -3.23
CA ASP A 59 -9.64 -0.72 -4.14
C ASP A 59 -8.78 0.40 -3.54
N MET A 60 -9.42 1.35 -2.82
CA MET A 60 -8.68 2.42 -2.15
C MET A 60 -7.86 1.89 -0.98
N ASP A 61 -8.43 1.01 -0.15
CA ASP A 61 -7.73 0.44 1.00
C ASP A 61 -6.51 -0.41 0.57
N SER A 62 -6.65 -1.22 -0.47
CA SER A 62 -5.54 -2.02 -0.99
C SER A 62 -4.42 -1.17 -1.58
N ARG A 63 -4.74 -0.10 -2.32
CA ARG A 63 -3.74 0.86 -2.82
C ARG A 63 -3.03 1.60 -1.70
N ILE A 64 -3.76 2.03 -0.67
CA ILE A 64 -3.18 2.72 0.49
C ILE A 64 -2.23 1.79 1.25
N ILE A 65 -2.63 0.53 1.46
CA ILE A 65 -1.78 -0.47 2.11
C ILE A 65 -0.50 -0.71 1.31
N MET A 66 -0.61 -0.82 -0.02
CA MET A 66 0.54 -1.01 -0.91
C MET A 66 1.52 0.18 -0.82
N MET A 67 1.01 1.42 -0.90
CA MET A 67 1.83 2.63 -0.73
C MET A 67 2.50 2.69 0.65
N LEU A 68 1.78 2.33 1.73
CA LEU A 68 2.35 2.29 3.08
C LEU A 68 3.45 1.24 3.23
N THR A 69 3.32 0.09 2.55
CA THR A 69 4.38 -0.94 2.58
C THR A 69 5.63 -0.50 1.82
N GLU A 70 5.47 0.20 0.71
CA GLU A 70 6.59 0.76 -0.07
C GLU A 70 7.35 1.81 0.74
N ILE A 71 6.63 2.78 1.31
CA ILE A 71 7.19 3.81 2.20
C ILE A 71 7.94 3.16 3.38
N LYS A 72 7.37 2.10 3.99
CA LYS A 72 8.05 1.38 5.08
C LYS A 72 9.38 0.75 4.66
N ASN A 73 9.46 0.21 3.45
CA ASN A 73 10.71 -0.36 2.94
C ASN A 73 11.76 0.73 2.70
N GLU A 74 11.38 1.85 2.08
CA GLU A 74 12.29 2.99 1.88
C GLU A 74 12.82 3.54 3.21
N LEU A 75 11.95 3.66 4.23
CA LEU A 75 12.40 4.08 5.57
C LEU A 75 13.37 3.10 6.21
N ALA A 76 13.22 1.80 5.97
CA ALA A 76 14.14 0.79 6.50
C ALA A 76 15.52 0.91 5.85
N GLU A 77 15.59 1.16 4.54
CA GLU A 77 16.84 1.41 3.82
C GLU A 77 17.53 2.69 4.33
N LEU A 78 16.80 3.80 4.44
CA LEU A 78 17.32 5.05 4.99
C LEU A 78 17.86 4.86 6.42
N ARG A 79 17.16 4.09 7.25
CA ARG A 79 17.62 3.79 8.62
C ARG A 79 18.94 3.02 8.64
N MET A 80 19.19 2.15 7.66
CA MET A 80 20.49 1.46 7.55
C MET A 80 21.60 2.42 7.10
N MET A 81 21.33 3.31 6.15
CA MET A 81 22.30 4.32 5.72
C MET A 81 22.70 5.24 6.87
N VAL A 82 21.74 5.69 7.69
CA VAL A 82 22.02 6.54 8.87
C VAL A 82 22.93 5.82 9.88
N LYS A 83 22.68 4.54 10.16
CA LYS A 83 23.55 3.75 11.06
C LYS A 83 24.98 3.62 10.55
N LEU A 84 25.18 3.51 9.25
CA LEU A 84 26.51 3.49 8.65
C LEU A 84 27.22 4.83 8.83
N ILE A 85 26.50 5.95 8.68
CA ILE A 85 27.02 7.30 8.89
C ILE A 85 27.40 7.52 10.35
N GLU A 86 26.55 7.14 11.32
CA GLU A 86 26.85 7.26 12.75
C GLU A 86 28.12 6.49 13.13
N LYS A 87 28.25 5.25 12.63
CA LYS A 87 29.43 4.43 12.88
C LYS A 87 30.69 5.05 12.25
N GLY A 88 30.57 5.57 11.03
CA GLY A 88 31.65 6.26 10.34
C GLY A 88 32.12 7.52 11.06
N GLN A 89 31.17 8.35 11.55
CA GLN A 89 31.48 9.54 12.33
C GLN A 89 32.21 9.20 13.63
N SER A 90 31.78 8.16 14.36
CA SER A 90 32.45 7.72 15.59
C SER A 90 33.92 7.35 15.35
N THR A 91 34.23 6.60 14.29
CA THR A 91 35.61 6.26 13.95
C THR A 91 36.43 7.49 13.55
N MET A 92 35.84 8.39 12.76
CA MET A 92 36.51 9.63 12.36
C MET A 92 36.85 10.51 13.57
N TYR A 93 35.94 10.65 14.54
CA TYR A 93 36.20 11.41 15.76
C TYR A 93 37.31 10.79 16.61
N MET A 94 37.33 9.46 16.76
CA MET A 94 38.39 8.76 17.50
C MET A 94 39.78 9.04 16.90
N LEU A 95 39.89 8.99 15.57
CA LEU A 95 41.15 9.29 14.87
C LEU A 95 41.57 10.74 15.03
N LEU A 96 40.63 11.68 14.92
CA LEU A 96 40.91 13.11 15.07
C LEU A 96 41.43 13.44 16.47
N VAL A 97 40.83 12.85 17.52
CA VAL A 97 41.34 12.98 18.89
C VAL A 97 42.75 12.39 19.01
N GLY A 98 43.01 11.23 18.40
CA GLY A 98 44.34 10.62 18.39
C GLY A 98 45.40 11.52 17.77
N VAL A 99 45.11 12.15 16.63
CA VAL A 99 46.03 13.10 15.96
C VAL A 99 46.31 14.31 16.84
N ILE A 100 45.29 14.88 17.49
CA ILE A 100 45.45 16.02 18.40
C ILE A 100 46.39 15.67 19.57
N VAL A 101 46.25 14.49 20.17
CA VAL A 101 47.11 14.03 21.26
C VAL A 101 48.57 13.90 20.80
N VAL A 102 48.80 13.28 19.64
CA VAL A 102 50.16 13.12 19.09
C VAL A 102 50.81 14.46 18.81
N LEU A 103 50.08 15.38 18.16
CA LEU A 103 50.58 16.74 17.90
C LEU A 103 50.90 17.48 19.20
N GLY A 104 50.05 17.34 20.23
CA GLY A 104 50.31 17.91 21.55
C GLY A 104 51.62 17.42 22.17
N ILE A 105 51.92 16.14 22.07
CA ILE A 105 53.19 15.57 22.57
C ILE A 105 54.39 16.13 21.79
N VAL A 106 54.31 16.18 20.45
CA VAL A 106 55.40 16.69 19.60
C VAL A 106 55.72 18.16 19.87
N VAL A 107 54.73 18.97 20.24
CA VAL A 107 54.95 20.39 20.58
C VAL A 107 55.62 20.56 21.96
N ILE A 108 55.40 19.61 22.89
CA ILE A 108 55.93 19.67 24.26
C ILE A 108 57.39 19.19 24.33
N VAL A 109 57.76 18.20 23.51
CA VAL A 109 59.12 17.60 23.44
C VAL A 109 60.05 18.48 22.62
#